data_AF-A0A7S1M173-F1
#
_entry.id   AF-A0A7S1M173-F1
#
_cell.length_a   1.000
_cell.length_b   1.000
_cell.length_c   1.000
_cell.angle_alpha   90.00
_cell.angle_beta   90.00
_cell.angle_gamma   90.00
#
_symmetry.space_group_name_H-M   'P 1'
#
loop_
_entity.id
_entity.type
_entity.pdbx_description
1 polymer ?
#
loop_
_entity_poly.entity_id
_entity_poly.type
_entity_poly.pdbx_seq_one_letter_code
_entity_poly.pdbx_strand_id
1 'polypeptide(L)'
;VTVSVLYWGVPLASMSQKTLVAQLPPMTSADCERFEKEGGVWGQQRAIRRQQVQVMGGVTLATVAAGTFFTLNMRRNTRLVAFCCLPGWATFGAVAGNFLGVQAYPSVACNKETTMMRRVWWAKQCAAGWDMSQVNGDKWAAQYPHAKPINA
;
A
#
# COMPACT_ATOMS: atom_id res chain seq x y z
N VAL A 1 -4.43 16.09 -35.68
CA VAL A 1 -4.67 14.94 -36.58
C VAL A 1 -3.75 13.82 -36.11
N THR A 2 -4.17 13.07 -35.09
CA THR A 2 -4.65 11.67 -35.20
C THR A 2 -3.62 10.66 -35.71
N VAL A 3 -3.25 9.74 -34.80
CA VAL A 3 -3.14 8.27 -34.98
C VAL A 3 -2.03 7.78 -35.92
N SER A 4 -1.09 6.94 -35.46
CA SER A 4 -1.25 5.49 -35.64
C SER A 4 -0.38 4.64 -34.69
N VAL A 5 -1.04 3.59 -34.19
CA VAL A 5 -0.50 2.39 -33.54
C VAL A 5 -0.04 1.40 -34.62
N LEU A 6 1.13 0.78 -34.47
CA LEU A 6 1.57 -0.46 -35.13
C LEU A 6 2.84 -0.94 -34.39
N TYR A 7 2.80 -1.97 -33.53
CA TYR A 7 2.81 -3.41 -33.83
C TYR A 7 4.00 -3.83 -34.73
N TRP A 8 4.93 -4.60 -34.13
CA TRP A 8 6.06 -5.37 -34.68
C TRP A 8 7.37 -4.66 -35.09
N GLY A 9 8.41 -4.92 -34.29
CA GLY A 9 9.71 -5.40 -34.78
C GLY A 9 10.75 -4.37 -35.23
N VAL A 10 11.57 -3.85 -34.30
CA VAL A 10 12.95 -3.42 -34.55
C VAL A 10 13.80 -3.68 -33.29
N PRO A 11 15.01 -4.25 -33.39
CA PRO A 11 15.75 -4.82 -32.27
C PRO A 11 16.54 -3.74 -31.52
N LEU A 12 16.26 -3.56 -30.23
CA LEU A 12 17.13 -2.77 -29.35
C LEU A 12 18.19 -3.70 -28.75
N ALA A 13 19.24 -3.91 -29.53
CA ALA A 13 20.51 -4.39 -29.01
C ALA A 13 20.99 -3.44 -27.90
N SER A 14 21.55 -4.03 -26.83
CA SER A 14 22.41 -3.36 -25.86
C SER A 14 21.74 -2.36 -24.90
N MET A 15 20.91 -2.86 -23.99
CA MET A 15 20.95 -2.39 -22.60
C MET A 15 20.88 -3.57 -21.65
N SER A 16 21.88 -3.70 -20.79
CA SER A 16 21.86 -4.56 -19.60
C SER A 16 20.64 -4.18 -18.75
N GLN A 17 19.55 -4.92 -18.91
CA GLN A 17 18.24 -4.50 -18.44
C GLN A 17 18.09 -4.90 -16.97
N LYS A 18 18.51 -4.01 -16.07
CA LYS A 18 18.15 -4.09 -14.65
C LYS A 18 16.62 -4.11 -14.55
N THR A 19 16.04 -5.22 -14.11
CA THR A 19 14.60 -5.30 -13.87
C THR A 19 14.25 -4.31 -12.77
N LEU A 20 13.55 -3.22 -13.13
CA LEU A 20 13.11 -2.25 -12.14
C LEU A 20 12.12 -2.95 -11.20
N VAL A 21 12.30 -2.80 -9.88
CA VAL A 21 11.37 -3.28 -8.83
C VAL A 21 9.92 -2.85 -9.10
N ALA A 22 9.72 -1.80 -9.89
CA ALA A 22 8.41 -1.31 -10.33
C ALA A 22 7.66 -2.24 -11.32
N GLN A 23 8.34 -3.21 -11.96
CA GLN A 23 7.72 -4.14 -12.92
C GLN A 23 7.28 -5.47 -12.29
N LEU A 24 7.48 -5.63 -10.97
CA LEU A 24 7.05 -6.81 -10.25
C LEU A 24 5.52 -6.85 -10.12
N PRO A 25 4.92 -8.05 -10.09
CA PRO A 25 3.48 -8.18 -9.84
C PRO A 25 3.11 -7.51 -8.52
N PRO A 26 1.90 -6.95 -8.39
CA PRO A 26 1.45 -6.39 -7.12
C PRO A 26 1.40 -7.49 -6.04
N MET A 27 1.78 -7.13 -4.80
CA MET A 27 1.61 -8.04 -3.65
C MET A 27 0.14 -8.38 -3.45
N THR A 28 -0.15 -9.67 -3.21
CA THR A 28 -1.48 -10.10 -2.78
C THR A 28 -1.74 -9.75 -1.31
N SER A 29 -2.98 -9.95 -0.84
CA SER A 29 -3.32 -9.81 0.58
C SER A 29 -2.54 -10.79 1.45
N ALA A 30 -2.39 -12.04 1.00
CA ALA A 30 -1.62 -13.06 1.69
C ALA A 30 -0.12 -12.68 1.79
N ASP A 31 0.46 -12.12 0.73
CA ASP A 31 1.85 -11.64 0.78
C ASP A 31 2.03 -10.46 1.73
N CYS A 32 1.01 -9.60 1.83
CA CYS A 32 1.03 -8.51 2.79
C CYS A 32 0.99 -9.02 4.23
N GLU A 33 0.22 -10.07 4.53
CA GLU A 33 0.19 -10.71 5.84
C GLU A 33 1.51 -11.43 6.15
N ARG A 34 2.12 -12.07 5.14
CA ARG A 34 3.47 -12.65 5.28
C ARG A 34 4.51 -11.58 5.57
N PHE A 35 4.47 -10.44 4.89
CA PHE A 35 5.33 -9.30 5.21
C PHE A 35 5.12 -8.78 6.63
N GLU A 36 3.90 -8.76 7.14
CA GLU A 36 3.63 -8.36 8.53
C GLU A 36 4.26 -9.32 9.55
N LYS A 37 4.36 -10.62 9.22
CA LYS A 37 4.98 -11.65 10.07
C LYS A 37 6.50 -11.73 9.91
N GLU A 38 7.00 -11.71 8.68
CA GLU A 38 8.41 -11.96 8.32
C GLU A 38 9.22 -10.65 8.16
N GLY A 39 8.57 -9.50 7.99
CA GLY A 39 9.21 -8.21 7.67
C GLY A 39 9.85 -7.47 8.85
N GLY A 40 9.98 -8.12 10.00
CA GLY A 40 10.60 -7.54 11.21
C GLY A 40 9.93 -6.23 11.65
N VAL A 41 10.75 -5.22 11.94
CA VAL A 41 10.30 -3.89 12.42
C VAL A 41 9.35 -3.22 11.43
N TRP A 42 9.58 -3.37 10.11
CA TRP A 42 8.70 -2.78 9.09
C TRP A 42 7.37 -3.54 8.95
N GLY A 43 7.37 -4.85 9.17
CA GLY A 43 6.15 -5.64 9.29
C GLY A 43 5.31 -5.21 10.49
N GLN A 44 5.94 -5.03 11.65
CA GLN A 44 5.30 -4.51 12.86
C GLN A 44 4.73 -3.09 12.67
N GLN A 45 5.49 -2.19 12.03
CA GLN A 45 5.02 -0.84 11.72
C GLN A 45 3.75 -0.86 10.85
N ARG A 46 3.66 -1.80 9.90
CA ARG A 46 2.46 -1.96 9.07
C ARG A 46 1.26 -2.46 9.89
N ALA A 47 1.48 -3.42 10.79
CA ALA A 47 0.43 -3.89 11.70
C ALA A 47 -0.08 -2.77 12.61
N ILE A 48 0.84 -1.97 13.18
CA ILE A 48 0.52 -0.77 13.97
C ILE A 48 -0.30 0.23 13.15
N ARG A 49 0.09 0.50 11.90
CA ARG A 49 -0.70 1.39 11.03
C ARG A 49 -2.11 0.86 10.77
N ARG A 50 -2.29 -0.46 10.66
CA ARG A 50 -3.63 -1.06 10.54
C ARG A 50 -4.49 -0.74 11.78
N GLN A 51 -3.91 -0.89 12.97
CA GLN A 51 -4.58 -0.55 14.24
C GLN A 51 -4.92 0.94 14.31
N GLN A 52 -3.99 1.83 13.94
CA GLN A 52 -4.26 3.27 13.91
C GLN A 52 -5.41 3.65 12.97
N VAL A 53 -5.47 3.02 11.78
CA VAL A 53 -6.56 3.25 10.82
C VAL A 53 -7.89 2.70 11.36
N GLN A 54 -7.87 1.57 12.08
CA GLN A 54 -9.07 1.03 12.73
C GLN A 54 -9.57 1.95 13.83
N VAL A 55 -8.68 2.48 14.69
CA VAL A 55 -9.04 3.48 15.72
C VAL A 55 -9.58 4.74 15.06
N MET A 56 -8.90 5.26 14.05
CA MET A 56 -9.35 6.44 13.31
C MET A 56 -10.75 6.23 12.72
N GLY A 57 -10.97 5.10 12.05
CA GLY A 57 -12.26 4.73 11.48
C GLY A 57 -13.36 4.60 12.54
N GLY A 58 -13.06 3.93 13.66
CA GLY A 58 -13.98 3.77 14.78
C GLY A 58 -14.39 5.09 15.41
N VAL A 59 -13.43 5.97 15.72
CA VAL A 59 -13.70 7.31 16.26
C VAL A 59 -14.47 8.16 15.26
N THR A 60 -14.15 8.05 13.97
CA THR A 60 -14.87 8.76 12.91
C THR A 60 -16.33 8.35 12.85
N LEU A 61 -16.60 7.05 12.82
CA LEU A 61 -17.96 6.52 12.81
C LEU A 61 -18.74 6.92 14.06
N ALA A 62 -18.12 6.82 15.24
CA ALA A 62 -18.74 7.22 16.50
C ALA A 62 -19.09 8.72 16.51
N THR A 63 -18.18 9.56 16.03
CA THR A 63 -18.38 11.02 15.92
C THR A 63 -19.51 11.35 14.94
N VAL A 64 -19.51 10.72 13.77
CA VAL A 64 -20.56 10.93 12.76
C VAL A 64 -21.92 10.49 13.30
N ALA A 65 -22.00 9.34 13.97
CA ALA A 65 -23.23 8.87 14.58
C ALA A 65 -23.73 9.84 15.68
N ALA A 66 -22.84 10.25 16.58
CA ALA A 66 -23.16 11.19 17.65
C ALA A 66 -23.58 12.57 17.12
N GLY A 67 -22.85 13.10 16.12
CA GLY A 67 -23.14 14.37 15.48
C GLY A 67 -24.46 14.36 14.70
N THR A 68 -24.76 13.25 14.02
CA THR A 68 -26.05 13.05 13.34
C THR A 68 -27.20 12.97 14.35
N PHE A 69 -27.02 12.21 15.43
CA PHE A 69 -27.99 12.12 16.52
C PHE A 69 -28.26 13.48 17.17
N PHE A 70 -27.21 14.25 17.46
CA PHE A 70 -27.31 15.59 18.01
C PHE A 70 -28.09 16.54 17.09
N THR A 71 -27.79 16.50 15.79
CA THR A 71 -28.41 17.38 14.81
C THR A 71 -29.90 17.08 14.63
N LEU A 72 -30.29 15.81 14.61
CA LEU A 72 -31.67 15.38 14.37
C LEU A 72 -32.53 15.38 15.64
N ASN A 73 -32.01 14.92 16.78
CA ASN A 73 -32.83 14.68 17.97
C ASN A 73 -32.76 15.83 18.98
N MET A 74 -31.57 16.38 19.22
CA MET A 74 -31.41 17.48 20.18
C MET A 74 -31.72 18.83 19.54
N ARG A 75 -31.19 19.09 18.35
CA ARG A 75 -31.45 20.34 17.61
C ARG A 75 -32.74 20.32 16.80
N ARG A 76 -33.35 19.14 16.58
CA ARG A 76 -34.57 18.96 15.77
C ARG A 76 -34.46 19.57 14.36
N ASN A 77 -33.27 19.56 13.78
CA ASN A 77 -33.04 20.07 12.44
C ASN A 77 -33.57 19.10 11.37
N THR A 78 -33.72 19.58 10.14
CA THR A 78 -34.12 18.74 9.00
C THR A 78 -33.02 17.73 8.64
N ARG A 79 -33.43 16.63 8.01
CA ARG A 79 -32.50 15.60 7.52
C ARG A 79 -31.47 16.14 6.52
N LEU A 80 -31.85 17.18 5.76
CA LEU A 80 -30.95 17.86 4.84
C LEU A 80 -29.80 18.54 5.57
N VAL A 81 -30.08 19.24 6.68
CA VAL A 81 -29.04 19.85 7.52
C VAL A 81 -28.12 18.78 8.12
N ALA A 82 -28.67 17.67 8.60
CA ALA A 82 -27.87 16.56 9.11
C ALA A 82 -26.91 16.00 8.04
N PHE A 83 -27.38 15.86 6.79
CA PHE A 83 -26.53 15.43 5.67
C PHE A 83 -25.42 16.44 5.37
N CYS A 84 -25.72 17.75 5.35
CA CYS A 84 -24.72 18.79 5.17
C CYS A 84 -23.67 18.84 6.28
N CYS A 85 -24.00 18.40 7.50
CA CYS A 85 -23.06 18.34 8.62
C CYS A 85 -22.20 17.08 8.64
N LEU A 86 -22.54 16.01 7.90
CA LEU A 86 -21.78 14.76 7.88
C LEU A 86 -20.28 14.96 7.57
N PRO A 87 -19.87 15.77 6.58
CA PRO A 87 -18.44 16.01 6.31
C PRO A 87 -17.73 16.69 7.49
N GLY A 88 -18.43 17.59 8.21
CA GLY A 88 -17.88 18.26 9.38
C GLY A 88 -17.62 17.26 10.53
N TRP A 89 -18.59 16.39 10.81
CA TRP A 89 -18.42 15.35 11.83
C TRP A 89 -17.38 14.29 11.41
N ALA A 90 -17.33 13.94 10.14
CA ALA A 90 -16.36 12.98 9.61
C ALA A 90 -14.92 13.52 9.69
N THR A 91 -14.69 14.77 9.29
CA THR A 91 -13.36 15.38 9.38
C THR A 91 -12.91 15.54 10.83
N PHE A 92 -13.79 16.00 11.72
CA PHE A 92 -13.49 16.07 13.15
C PHE A 92 -13.13 14.70 13.73
N GLY A 93 -13.94 13.69 13.45
CA GLY A 93 -13.72 12.33 13.93
C GLY A 93 -12.44 11.70 13.36
N ALA A 94 -12.09 11.99 12.11
CA ALA A 94 -10.85 11.51 11.49
C ALA A 94 -9.61 12.16 12.12
N VAL A 95 -9.65 13.46 12.41
CA VAL A 95 -8.54 14.16 13.06
C VAL A 95 -8.36 13.68 14.51
N ALA A 96 -9.45 13.63 15.28
CA ALA A 96 -9.42 13.12 16.65
C ALA A 96 -8.98 11.66 16.72
N GLY A 97 -9.51 10.83 15.82
CA GLY A 97 -9.17 9.42 15.72
C GLY A 97 -7.72 9.16 15.31
N ASN A 98 -7.17 9.96 14.40
CA ASN A 98 -5.76 9.86 14.03
C ASN A 98 -4.85 10.26 15.20
N PHE A 99 -5.19 11.33 15.93
CA PHE A 99 -4.45 11.75 17.13
C PHE A 99 -4.44 10.65 18.19
N LEU A 100 -5.62 10.09 18.52
CA LEU A 100 -5.75 8.99 19.48
C LEU A 100 -5.03 7.71 19.00
N GLY A 101 -5.13 7.40 17.70
CA GLY A 101 -4.46 6.25 17.11
C GLY A 101 -2.93 6.33 17.26
N VAL A 102 -2.33 7.50 16.99
CA VAL A 102 -0.89 7.71 17.14
C VAL A 102 -0.43 7.60 18.59
N GLN A 103 -1.25 8.07 19.55
CA GLN A 103 -0.95 7.94 20.97
C GLN A 103 -1.07 6.50 21.48
N ALA A 104 -2.13 5.79 21.10
CA ALA A 104 -2.38 4.42 21.54
C ALA A 104 -1.40 3.41 20.89
N TYR A 105 -1.01 3.66 19.64
CA TYR A 105 -0.12 2.79 18.90
C TYR A 105 1.06 3.61 18.33
N PRO A 106 2.12 3.86 19.10
CA PRO A 106 3.25 4.67 18.64
C PRO A 106 3.98 4.01 17.46
N SER A 107 4.46 4.83 16.52
CA SER A 107 5.20 4.35 15.35
C SER A 107 6.60 3.89 15.71
N VAL A 108 7.00 2.72 15.21
CA VAL A 108 8.33 2.12 15.42
C VAL A 108 9.27 2.42 14.23
N ALA A 109 8.72 2.72 13.05
CA ALA A 109 9.50 3.09 11.87
C ALA A 109 8.78 4.15 11.02
N CYS A 110 9.54 4.82 10.14
CA CYS A 110 9.00 5.79 9.21
C CYS A 110 8.17 5.12 8.11
N ASN A 111 6.99 5.67 7.78
CA ASN A 111 6.11 5.09 6.75
C ASN A 111 6.75 5.02 5.35
N LYS A 112 7.58 6.01 5.00
CA LYS A 112 8.28 6.02 3.71
C LYS A 112 9.25 4.84 3.63
N GLU A 113 9.99 4.60 4.70
CA GLU A 113 10.92 3.47 4.82
C GLU A 113 10.18 2.14 4.81
N THR A 114 9.09 2.00 5.58
CA THR A 114 8.25 0.79 5.57
C THR A 114 7.73 0.46 4.18
N THR A 115 7.34 1.48 3.40
CA THR A 115 6.84 1.28 2.03
C THR A 115 7.95 0.82 1.08
N MET A 116 9.14 1.42 1.19
CA MET A 116 10.31 1.01 0.42
C MET A 116 10.76 -0.40 0.79
N MET A 117 10.89 -0.69 2.09
CA MET A 117 11.31 -2.01 2.59
C MET A 117 10.32 -3.10 2.24
N ARG A 118 9.02 -2.81 2.21
CA ARG A 118 8.02 -3.76 1.70
C ARG A 118 8.25 -4.11 0.24
N ARG A 119 8.54 -3.12 -0.61
CA ARG A 119 8.82 -3.36 -2.04
C ARG A 119 10.11 -4.17 -2.23
N VAL A 120 11.15 -3.87 -1.44
CA VAL A 120 12.41 -4.63 -1.46
C VAL A 120 12.19 -6.06 -0.98
N TRP A 121 11.45 -6.25 0.10
CA TRP A 121 11.08 -7.58 0.60
C TRP A 121 10.33 -8.39 -0.46
N TRP A 122 9.38 -7.76 -1.14
CA TRP A 122 8.63 -8.42 -2.21
C TRP A 122 9.53 -8.78 -3.41
N ALA A 123 10.41 -7.88 -3.82
CA ALA A 123 11.39 -8.16 -4.87
C ALA A 123 12.26 -9.38 -4.54
N LYS A 124 12.70 -9.49 -3.28
CA LYS A 124 13.45 -10.66 -2.80
C LYS A 124 12.64 -11.95 -2.90
N GLN A 125 11.36 -11.92 -2.52
CA GLN A 125 10.49 -13.11 -2.61
C GLN A 125 10.25 -13.51 -4.07
N CYS A 126 10.03 -12.56 -4.97
CA CYS A 126 9.89 -12.86 -6.40
C CYS A 126 11.19 -13.41 -7.00
N ALA A 127 12.34 -12.89 -6.58
CA ALA A 127 13.65 -13.35 -7.06
C ALA A 127 14.06 -14.73 -6.51
N ALA A 128 13.44 -15.21 -5.43
CA ALA A 128 13.75 -16.53 -4.87
C ALA A 128 13.44 -17.69 -5.83
N GLY A 129 12.51 -17.50 -6.77
CA GLY A 129 12.20 -18.46 -7.84
C GLY A 129 12.92 -18.19 -9.16
N TRP A 130 13.87 -17.25 -9.19
CA TRP A 130 14.63 -16.97 -10.40
C TRP A 130 15.78 -17.98 -10.54
N ASP A 131 15.94 -18.52 -11.74
CA ASP A 131 17.12 -19.31 -12.06
C ASP A 131 18.34 -18.38 -12.18
N MET A 132 19.14 -18.35 -11.10
CA MET A 132 20.33 -17.53 -10.97
C MET A 132 21.56 -18.13 -11.69
N SER A 133 21.45 -19.34 -12.26
CA SER A 133 22.54 -19.97 -13.02
C SER A 133 22.94 -19.20 -14.29
N GLN A 134 22.06 -18.30 -14.75
CA GLN A 134 22.26 -17.44 -15.91
C GLN A 134 22.79 -16.04 -15.55
N VAL A 135 23.06 -15.77 -14.27
CA VAL A 135 23.63 -14.51 -13.81
C VAL A 135 25.15 -14.66 -13.78
N ASN A 136 25.83 -13.94 -14.66
CA ASN A 136 27.29 -13.93 -14.65
C ASN A 136 27.79 -13.17 -13.41
N GLY A 137 28.40 -13.90 -12.48
CA GLY A 137 28.79 -13.42 -11.13
C GLY A 137 29.73 -12.21 -11.13
N ASP A 138 30.51 -12.02 -12.20
CA ASP A 138 31.48 -10.91 -12.29
C ASP A 138 30.85 -9.60 -12.78
N LYS A 139 29.69 -9.67 -13.46
CA LYS A 139 29.10 -8.49 -14.13
C LYS A 139 27.71 -8.12 -13.62
N TRP A 140 27.12 -8.89 -12.69
CA TRP A 140 25.71 -8.73 -12.28
C TRP A 140 24.78 -8.53 -13.50
N ALA A 141 25.08 -9.24 -14.59
CA ALA A 141 24.40 -9.14 -15.87
C ALA A 141 23.69 -10.47 -16.11
N ALA A 142 22.37 -10.42 -16.18
CA ALA A 142 21.54 -11.57 -16.53
C ALA A 142 21.30 -11.58 -18.04
N GLN A 143 21.52 -12.72 -18.68
CA GLN A 143 21.31 -12.89 -20.11
C GLN A 143 19.86 -13.35 -20.36
N TYR A 144 18.88 -12.43 -20.37
CA TYR A 144 17.48 -12.81 -20.64
C TYR A 144 16.86 -12.01 -21.80
N PRO A 145 16.12 -12.71 -22.69
CA PRO A 145 14.79 -12.32 -23.11
C PRO A 145 13.79 -13.32 -22.52
N HIS A 146 12.92 -12.86 -21.62
CA HIS A 146 11.81 -13.62 -21.02
C HIS A 146 12.19 -14.71 -19.99
N ALA A 147 12.42 -14.29 -18.75
CA ALA A 147 12.33 -15.20 -17.60
C ALA A 147 10.87 -15.69 -17.47
N LYS A 148 10.64 -16.98 -17.70
CA LYS A 148 9.35 -17.63 -17.40
C LYS A 148 9.36 -18.13 -15.95
N PRO A 149 8.25 -17.99 -15.20
CA PRO A 149 8.11 -18.61 -13.90
C PRO A 149 8.20 -20.14 -14.04
N ILE A 150 8.80 -20.80 -13.04
CA ILE A 150 9.03 -22.26 -13.01
C ILE A 150 7.70 -23.06 -13.06
N ASN A 151 6.57 -22.42 -12.77
CA ASN A 151 5.23 -23.02 -12.80
C ASN A 151 4.31 -22.27 -13.80
N ALA A 152 4.56 -22.42 -15.10
CA ALA A 152 3.61 -22.05 -16.14
C ALA A 152 2.90 -23.30 -16.67
#